data_AF-A0A7V9I5U4-F1
#
_entry.id   AF-A0A7V9I5U4-F1
#
_cell.length_a   1.000
_cell.length_b   1.000
_cell.length_c   1.000
_cell.angle_alpha   90.00
_cell.angle_beta   90.00
_cell.angle_gamma   90.00
#
_symmetry.space_group_name_H-M   'P 1'
#
loop_
_entity.id
_entity.type
_entity.pdbx_description
1 polymer ?
#
loop_
_entity_poly.entity_id
_entity_poly.type
_entity_poly.pdbx_seq_one_letter_code
_entity_poly.pdbx_strand_id
1 'polypeptide(L)'
;MIERAAHAEGLRGEAVFSAGPGQLGGLAAEAAADGAALLVVVGGDGTVQEVVNGIAGLGGVELAVIPRGTGWDFARTHRIPKRLPEALRIARDATAKPFDLGRATYLAADGDAEAWFA
;
A
#
# COMPACT_ATOMS: atom_id res chain seq x y z
N MET A 1 -16.39 -1.11 -7.11
CA MET A 1 -16.96 -2.12 -6.19
C MET A 1 -16.28 -2.08 -4.81
N ILE A 2 -14.94 -2.09 -4.75
CA ILE A 2 -14.19 -2.07 -3.48
C ILE A 2 -14.34 -0.74 -2.74
N GLU A 3 -14.20 0.40 -3.41
CA GLU A 3 -14.46 1.73 -2.83
C GLU A 3 -15.85 1.83 -2.18
N ARG A 4 -16.91 1.45 -2.90
CA ARG A 4 -18.27 1.42 -2.34
C ARG A 4 -18.38 0.53 -1.10
N ALA A 5 -17.70 -0.62 -1.09
CA ALA A 5 -17.67 -1.49 0.09
C ALA A 5 -16.87 -0.86 1.24
N ALA A 6 -15.76 -0.18 0.96
CA ALA A 6 -14.98 0.54 1.95
C ALA A 6 -15.81 1.67 2.61
N HIS A 7 -16.55 2.45 1.80
CA HIS A 7 -17.46 3.46 2.32
C HIS A 7 -18.63 2.87 3.12
N ALA A 8 -19.18 1.73 2.69
CA ALA A 8 -20.22 1.04 3.45
C ALA A 8 -19.71 0.52 4.80
N GLU A 9 -18.42 0.15 4.88
CA GLU A 9 -17.73 -0.20 6.13
C GLU A 9 -17.30 1.05 6.93
N GLY A 10 -17.51 2.27 6.43
CA GLY A 10 -17.24 3.52 7.17
C GLY A 10 -15.86 4.14 6.93
N LEU A 11 -15.05 3.61 6.01
CA LEU A 11 -13.84 4.27 5.54
C LEU A 11 -14.21 5.52 4.71
N ARG A 12 -13.46 6.60 4.89
CA ARG A 12 -13.62 7.87 4.16
C ARG A 12 -12.31 8.23 3.48
N GLY A 13 -12.37 8.68 2.24
CA GLY A 13 -11.21 9.00 1.42
C GLY A 13 -11.55 8.97 -0.06
N GLU A 14 -10.55 9.20 -0.89
CA GLU A 14 -10.65 9.15 -2.34
C GLU A 14 -10.08 7.83 -2.89
N ALA A 15 -10.72 7.29 -3.93
CA ALA A 15 -10.21 6.16 -4.67
C ALA A 15 -9.38 6.63 -5.88
N VAL A 16 -8.08 6.34 -5.84
CA VAL A 16 -7.15 6.67 -6.93
C VAL A 16 -6.77 5.39 -7.67
N PHE A 17 -6.65 5.47 -9.00
CA PHE A 17 -6.32 4.33 -9.86
C PHE A 17 -5.05 4.64 -10.66
N SER A 18 -4.10 3.70 -10.69
CA SER A 18 -2.98 3.76 -11.63
C SER A 18 -3.46 3.49 -13.06
N ALA A 19 -2.97 4.24 -14.03
CA ALA A 19 -3.09 3.94 -15.45
C ALA A 19 -2.04 2.91 -15.93
N GLY A 20 -0.99 2.67 -15.15
CA GLY A 20 0.02 1.65 -15.45
C GLY A 20 1.06 1.48 -14.33
N PRO A 21 2.02 0.54 -14.52
CA PRO A 21 3.10 0.28 -13.56
C PRO A 21 3.95 1.53 -13.28
N GLY A 22 4.44 1.64 -12.06
CA GLY A 22 5.34 2.69 -11.60
C GLY A 22 4.65 4.00 -11.19
N GLN A 23 3.32 4.08 -11.26
CA GLN A 23 2.59 5.30 -10.91
C GLN A 23 2.17 5.35 -9.44
N LEU A 24 2.03 4.21 -8.76
CA LEU A 24 1.42 4.17 -7.44
C LEU A 24 2.31 4.79 -6.36
N GLY A 25 3.63 4.75 -6.52
CA GLY A 25 4.55 5.39 -5.59
C GLY A 25 4.36 6.90 -5.54
N GLY A 26 4.27 7.55 -6.70
CA GLY A 26 4.02 9.00 -6.79
C GLY A 26 2.65 9.38 -6.21
N LEU A 27 1.60 8.62 -6.55
CA LEU A 27 0.24 8.85 -6.03
C LEU A 27 0.17 8.66 -4.51
N ALA A 28 0.90 7.69 -3.97
CA ALA A 28 0.97 7.45 -2.53
C ALA A 28 1.70 8.58 -1.80
N ALA A 29 2.81 9.07 -2.37
CA ALA A 29 3.55 10.21 -1.84
C ALA A 29 2.71 11.49 -1.83
N GLU A 30 1.97 11.75 -2.91
CA GLU A 30 1.04 12.88 -3.03
C GLU A 30 -0.07 12.79 -1.99
N ALA A 31 -0.76 11.65 -1.88
CA ALA A 31 -1.80 11.45 -0.87
C ALA A 31 -1.27 11.64 0.56
N ALA A 32 -0.07 11.14 0.85
CA ALA A 32 0.60 11.35 2.14
C ALA A 32 0.90 12.84 2.40
N ALA A 33 1.39 13.56 1.39
CA ALA A 33 1.66 15.00 1.49
C ALA A 33 0.37 15.81 1.71
N ASP A 34 -0.75 15.37 1.14
CA ASP A 34 -2.08 15.96 1.33
C ASP A 34 -2.74 15.59 2.67
N GLY A 35 -2.03 14.84 3.53
CA GLY A 35 -2.46 14.54 4.90
C GLY A 35 -3.22 13.22 5.05
N ALA A 36 -3.16 12.32 4.06
CA ALA A 36 -3.68 10.98 4.24
C ALA A 36 -2.89 10.23 5.33
N ALA A 37 -3.57 9.92 6.44
CA ALA A 37 -2.98 9.16 7.54
C ALA A 37 -3.02 7.64 7.30
N LEU A 38 -3.87 7.17 6.38
CA LEU A 38 -4.04 5.76 6.04
C LEU A 38 -4.13 5.58 4.52
N LEU A 39 -3.27 4.74 3.98
CA LEU A 39 -3.33 4.29 2.59
C LEU A 39 -3.88 2.87 2.52
N VAL A 40 -5.03 2.72 1.86
CA VAL A 40 -5.66 1.42 1.61
C VAL A 40 -5.24 0.91 0.23
N VAL A 41 -4.23 0.04 0.20
CA VAL A 41 -3.63 -0.51 -1.02
C VAL A 41 -4.44 -1.70 -1.51
N VAL A 42 -4.95 -1.62 -2.73
CA VAL A 42 -5.76 -2.67 -3.35
C VAL A 42 -4.99 -3.30 -4.51
N GLY A 43 -4.42 -4.48 -4.29
CA GLY A 43 -3.56 -5.11 -5.29
C GLY A 43 -2.75 -6.28 -4.77
N GLY A 44 -1.72 -6.64 -5.53
CA GLY A 44 -0.77 -7.70 -5.21
C GLY A 44 0.54 -7.15 -4.65
N ASP A 45 1.55 -8.01 -4.55
CA ASP A 45 2.85 -7.64 -3.99
C ASP A 45 3.50 -6.45 -4.73
N GLY A 46 3.40 -6.39 -6.06
CA GLY A 46 3.90 -5.26 -6.85
C GLY A 46 3.20 -3.92 -6.54
N THR A 47 1.90 -3.95 -6.25
CA THR A 47 1.13 -2.76 -5.85
C THR A 47 1.59 -2.26 -4.48
N VAL A 48 1.78 -3.18 -3.52
CA VAL A 48 2.31 -2.85 -2.19
C VAL A 48 3.72 -2.28 -2.31
N GLN A 49 4.55 -2.90 -3.13
CA GLN A 49 5.93 -2.49 -3.38
C GLN A 49 6.03 -1.07 -3.94
N GLU A 50 5.23 -0.72 -4.94
CA GLU A 50 5.23 0.65 -5.49
C GLU A 50 4.79 1.68 -4.44
N VAL A 51 3.71 1.41 -3.71
CA VAL A 51 3.22 2.32 -2.66
C VAL A 51 4.27 2.50 -1.55
N VAL A 52 4.89 1.42 -1.10
CA VAL A 52 5.94 1.46 -0.06
C VAL A 52 7.13 2.31 -0.51
N ASN A 53 7.58 2.18 -1.75
CA ASN A 53 8.67 3.02 -2.27
C ASN A 53 8.29 4.51 -2.33
N GLY A 54 7.01 4.83 -2.51
CA GLY A 54 6.51 6.21 -2.48
C GLY A 54 6.49 6.84 -1.09
N ILE A 55 6.31 6.03 -0.04
CA ILE A 55 6.15 6.52 1.34
C ILE A 55 7.28 6.14 2.29
N ALA A 56 8.28 5.37 1.82
CA ALA A 56 9.42 4.99 2.62
C ALA A 56 10.14 6.23 3.16
N GLY A 57 10.34 6.27 4.47
CA GLY A 57 10.94 7.43 5.16
C GLY A 57 9.96 8.56 5.48
N LEU A 58 8.71 8.50 5.01
CA LEU A 58 7.63 9.38 5.48
C LEU A 58 7.12 8.88 6.84
N GLY A 59 6.93 9.80 7.78
CA GLY A 59 6.32 9.50 9.08
C GLY A 59 4.82 9.70 9.07
N GLY A 60 4.08 8.95 9.90
CA GLY A 60 2.66 9.22 10.17
C GLY A 60 1.67 8.69 9.13
N VAL A 61 2.11 7.81 8.22
CA VAL A 61 1.24 7.15 7.24
C VAL A 61 1.14 5.66 7.56
N GLU A 62 -0.08 5.17 7.74
CA GLU A 62 -0.38 3.75 7.95
C GLU A 62 -0.72 3.08 6.62
N LEU A 63 -0.44 1.78 6.53
CA LEU A 63 -0.72 0.97 5.35
C LEU A 63 -1.72 -0.15 5.69
N ALA A 64 -2.82 -0.21 4.96
CA ALA A 64 -3.72 -1.36 4.98
C ALA A 64 -3.77 -2.00 3.59
N VAL A 65 -3.77 -3.32 3.52
CA VAL A 65 -3.77 -4.05 2.23
C VAL A 65 -5.07 -4.80 2.04
N ILE A 66 -5.68 -4.64 0.88
CA ILE A 66 -6.79 -5.45 0.36
C ILE A 66 -6.21 -6.34 -0.74
N PRO A 67 -5.89 -7.61 -0.45
CA PRO A 67 -5.16 -8.45 -1.40
C PRO A 67 -5.99 -8.73 -2.67
N ARG A 68 -5.44 -8.42 -3.85
CA ARG A 68 -6.03 -8.69 -5.17
C ARG A 68 -4.96 -9.13 -6.15
N GLY A 69 -5.17 -10.27 -6.81
CA GLY A 69 -4.23 -10.81 -7.80
C GLY A 69 -3.84 -12.24 -7.49
N THR A 70 -2.64 -12.63 -7.92
CA THR A 70 -2.12 -14.01 -7.85
C THR A 70 -0.91 -14.16 -6.93
N GLY A 71 -0.13 -13.09 -6.70
CA GLY A 71 0.91 -12.97 -5.66
C GLY A 71 0.32 -12.43 -4.36
N TRP A 72 0.50 -13.16 -3.26
CA TRP A 72 -0.11 -12.87 -1.95
C TRP A 72 0.94 -13.02 -0.85
N ASP A 73 2.21 -12.86 -1.19
CA ASP A 73 3.28 -13.19 -0.27
C ASP A 73 3.29 -12.21 0.90
N PHE A 74 3.12 -10.91 0.62
CA PHE A 74 2.96 -9.89 1.66
C PHE A 74 1.75 -10.19 2.56
N ALA A 75 0.57 -10.41 1.94
CA ALA A 75 -0.65 -10.71 2.67
C ALA A 75 -0.52 -11.99 3.51
N ARG A 76 0.16 -13.02 3.02
CA ARG A 76 0.38 -14.29 3.72
C ARG A 76 1.33 -14.11 4.90
N THR A 77 2.44 -13.41 4.70
CA THR A 77 3.45 -13.11 5.73
C THR A 77 2.81 -12.33 6.89
N HIS A 78 2.03 -11.30 6.57
CA HIS A 78 1.36 -10.44 7.55
C HIS A 78 -0.02 -10.96 7.99
N ARG A 79 -0.42 -12.16 7.54
CA ARG A 79 -1.71 -12.81 7.89
C ARG A 79 -2.94 -11.93 7.61
N ILE A 80 -2.87 -11.17 6.53
CA ILE A 80 -3.95 -10.30 6.06
C ILE A 80 -5.05 -11.18 5.43
N PRO A 81 -6.32 -11.06 5.88
CA PRO A 81 -7.42 -11.82 5.34
C PRO A 81 -7.65 -11.55 3.85
N LYS A 82 -8.03 -12.62 3.15
CA LYS A 82 -8.31 -12.58 1.71
C LYS A 82 -9.68 -11.98 1.37
N ARG A 83 -10.64 -12.18 2.27
CA ARG A 83 -12.03 -11.78 2.08
C ARG A 83 -12.17 -10.28 2.27
N LEU A 84 -12.81 -9.61 1.31
CA LEU A 84 -12.95 -8.15 1.30
C LEU A 84 -13.49 -7.59 2.63
N PRO A 85 -14.59 -8.11 3.22
CA PRO A 85 -15.13 -7.53 4.45
C PRO A 85 -14.19 -7.70 5.65
N GLU A 86 -13.38 -8.75 5.66
CA GLU A 86 -12.41 -8.99 6.74
C GLU A 86 -11.21 -8.04 6.61
N ALA A 87 -10.68 -7.85 5.40
CA ALA A 87 -9.59 -6.90 5.15
C ALA A 87 -10.01 -5.44 5.41
N LEU A 88 -11.22 -5.05 4.99
CA LEU A 88 -11.76 -3.70 5.25
C LEU A 88 -11.94 -3.43 6.75
N ARG A 89 -12.38 -4.43 7.52
CA ARG A 89 -12.50 -4.30 8.98
C ARG A 89 -11.14 -4.08 9.64
N ILE A 90 -10.10 -4.79 9.19
CA ILE A 90 -8.74 -4.54 9.67
C ILE A 90 -8.29 -3.12 9.32
N ALA A 91 -8.51 -2.68 8.08
CA ALA A 91 -8.16 -1.32 7.65
C ALA A 91 -8.84 -0.23 8.49
N ARG A 92 -10.04 -0.50 9.02
CA ARG A 92 -10.80 0.45 9.84
C ARG A 92 -10.46 0.41 11.33
N ASP A 93 -10.36 -0.79 11.89
CA ASP A 93 -10.42 -0.98 13.35
C ASP A 93 -9.08 -1.39 13.97
N ALA A 94 -8.13 -1.89 13.17
CA ALA A 94 -6.89 -2.43 13.72
C ALA A 94 -5.87 -1.32 14.01
N THR A 95 -5.09 -1.52 15.07
CA THR A 95 -3.90 -0.70 15.33
C THR A 95 -2.78 -1.12 14.39
N ALA A 96 -2.21 -0.15 13.65
CA ALA A 96 -1.06 -0.40 12.80
C ALA A 96 0.13 -0.92 13.62
N LYS A 97 0.91 -1.81 13.01
CA LYS A 97 2.16 -2.32 13.57
C LYS A 97 3.31 -1.94 12.63
N PRO A 98 4.46 -1.49 13.17
CA PRO A 98 5.62 -1.29 12.34
C PRO A 98 6.06 -2.62 11.72
N PHE A 99 6.57 -2.55 10.50
CA PHE A 99 7.26 -3.65 9.84
C PHE A 99 8.55 -3.11 9.21
N ASP A 100 9.53 -3.99 9.07
CA ASP A 100 10.84 -3.63 8.56
C ASP A 100 10.81 -3.53 7.04
N LEU A 101 11.59 -2.60 6.49
CA LEU A 101 11.84 -2.51 5.06
C LEU A 101 13.29 -2.89 4.76
N GLY A 102 13.47 -3.74 3.75
CA GLY A 102 14.76 -3.94 3.11
C GLY A 102 15.10 -2.74 2.23
N ARG A 103 16.39 -2.40 2.12
CA ARG A 103 16.87 -1.35 1.21
C ARG A 103 18.02 -1.87 0.38
N ALA A 104 17.93 -1.72 -0.93
CA ALA A 104 19.00 -2.06 -1.85
C ALA A 104 19.42 -0.85 -2.67
N THR A 105 20.73 -0.69 -2.85
CA THR A 105 21.33 0.22 -3.82
C THR A 105 21.97 -0.61 -4.92
N TYR A 106 21.76 -0.22 -6.17
CA TYR A 106 22.23 -0.97 -7.33
C TYR A 106 22.48 -0.05 -8.52
N LEU A 107 23.31 -0.51 -9.46
CA LEU A 107 23.55 0.21 -10.71
C LEU A 107 22.43 -0.11 -11.71
N ALA A 108 21.66 0.91 -12.09
CA ALA A 108 20.67 0.89 -13.14
C ALA A 108 21.25 1.46 -14.46
N ALA A 109 20.46 1.41 -15.53
CA ALA A 109 20.88 1.88 -16.85
C ALA A 109 21.19 3.39 -16.90
N ASP A 110 20.59 4.17 -16.00
CA ASP A 110 20.68 5.61 -15.87
C ASP A 110 21.57 6.08 -14.71
N GLY A 111 22.19 5.14 -13.97
CA GLY A 111 23.09 5.44 -12.86
C GLY A 111 22.76 4.65 -11.60
N ASP A 112 23.19 5.14 -10.45
CA ASP A 112 22.87 4.52 -9.16
C ASP A 112 21.37 4.67 -8.86
N ALA A 113 20.76 3.57 -8.42
CA ALA A 113 19.36 3.50 -8.03
C ALA A 113 19.22 2.92 -6.61
N GLU A 114 18.12 3.27 -5.95
CA GLU A 114 17.73 2.75 -4.64
C GLU A 114 16.31 2.20 -4.71
N ALA A 115 16.05 1.09 -4.01
CA ALA A 115 14.71 0.53 -3.84
C ALA A 115 14.51 0.00 -2.42
N TRP A 116 13.28 0.15 -1.92
CA TRP A 116 12.81 -0.38 -0.65
C TRP A 116 11.96 -1.62 -0.86
N PHE A 117 12.06 -2.64 0.00
CA PHE A 117 11.35 -3.91 -0.11
C PHE A 117 10.55 -4.18 1.16
N ALA A 118 9.27 -4.49 0.97
CA ALA A 118 8.31 -4.80 2.02
C ALA A 118 8.26 -6.30 2.35
#